data_AF-A0A7C3MRL7-F1
#
_entry.id   AF-A0A7C3MRL7-F1
#
_cell.length_a   1.000
_cell.length_b   1.000
_cell.length_c   1.000
_cell.angle_alpha   90.00
_cell.angle_beta   90.00
_cell.angle_gamma   90.00
#
_symmetry.space_group_name_H-M   'P 1'
#
loop_
_entity.id
_entity.type
_entity.pdbx_description
1 polymer ?
#
loop_
_entity_poly.entity_id
_entity_poly.type
_entity_poly.pdbx_seq_one_letter_code
_entity_poly.pdbx_strand_id
1 'polypeptide(L)' 'MAARDAEIDVARTKAEEAVRSGERATDGDVVCEACGARVQPAKLCSECSSPMKQEHRCSQCGAEIAPGVRFCPECGAKQ' A
#
# COMPACT_ATOMS: atom_id res chain seq x y z
N MET A 1 -47.51 0.70 26.05
CA MET A 1 -46.92 0.74 24.69
C MET A 1 -46.33 2.13 24.52
N ALA A 2 -45.13 2.28 23.93
CA ALA A 2 -44.32 3.52 23.83
C ALA A 2 -43.33 3.82 24.97
N ALA A 3 -42.44 2.86 25.31
CA ALA A 3 -41.28 3.15 26.16
C ALA A 3 -40.03 2.29 25.89
N ARG A 4 -39.94 1.59 24.73
CA ARG A 4 -38.82 0.66 24.43
C ARG A 4 -38.04 0.99 23.16
N ASP A 5 -38.30 2.15 22.54
CA ASP A 5 -37.76 2.53 21.23
C ASP A 5 -36.61 3.57 21.29
N ALA A 6 -36.25 4.06 22.48
CA ALA A 6 -35.24 5.12 22.65
C ALA A 6 -33.84 4.62 23.05
N GLU A 7 -33.69 3.39 23.54
CA GLU A 7 -32.41 2.86 24.04
C GLU A 7 -31.55 2.18 22.95
N ILE A 8 -32.15 1.85 21.80
CA ILE A 8 -31.49 1.07 20.73
C ILE A 8 -30.61 1.95 19.82
N ASP A 9 -30.88 3.26 19.70
CA ASP A 9 -30.15 4.16 18.81
C ASP A 9 -28.77 4.61 19.36
N VAL A 10 -28.61 4.58 20.70
CA VAL A 10 -27.34 4.90 21.40
C VAL A 10 -26.26 3.82 21.22
N ALA A 11 -26.64 2.59 20.84
CA ALA A 11 -25.69 1.52 20.56
C ALA A 11 -25.08 1.61 19.14
N ARG A 12 -25.86 2.07 18.16
CA ARG A 12 -25.40 2.18 16.75
C ARG A 12 -24.39 3.32 16.58
N THR A 13 -24.58 4.43 17.29
CA THR A 13 -23.71 5.62 17.20
C THR A 13 -22.31 5.40 17.79
N LYS A 14 -22.13 4.49 18.75
CA LYS A 14 -20.79 4.13 19.27
C LYS A 14 -19.98 3.20 18.36
N ALA A 15 -20.62 2.47 17.46
CA ALA A 15 -19.92 1.61 16.49
C ALA A 15 -19.40 2.42 15.29
N GLU A 16 -20.10 3.49 14.91
CA GLU A 16 -19.67 4.35 13.78
C GLU A 16 -18.61 5.39 14.19
N GLU A 17 -18.56 5.84 15.45
CA GLU A 17 -17.54 6.79 15.91
C GLU A 17 -16.12 6.21 16.05
N ALA A 18 -15.97 4.88 16.18
CA ALA A 18 -14.66 4.21 16.12
C ALA A 18 -14.05 4.20 14.71
N VAL A 19 -14.84 4.54 13.67
CA VAL A 19 -14.39 4.69 12.28
C VAL A 19 -13.99 6.14 11.96
N ARG A 20 -13.73 6.99 12.97
CA ARG A 20 -13.20 8.35 12.72
C ARG A 20 -11.80 8.62 13.25
N SER A 21 -11.24 7.72 14.05
CA SER A 21 -9.93 7.93 14.68
C SER A 21 -9.06 6.67 14.60
N GLY A 22 -9.07 6.03 13.45
CA GLY A 22 -7.96 5.21 12.99
C GLY A 22 -7.58 5.78 11.64
N GLU A 23 -6.64 6.72 11.63
CA GLU A 23 -5.99 7.17 10.41
C GLU A 23 -5.79 5.99 9.47
N ARG A 24 -6.46 6.04 8.33
CA ARG A 24 -6.12 5.21 7.18
C ARG A 24 -4.83 5.77 6.60
N ALA A 25 -3.75 5.74 7.39
CA ALA A 25 -2.41 5.70 6.86
C ALA A 25 -2.31 4.34 6.20
N THR A 26 -2.61 4.29 4.91
CA THR A 26 -2.25 3.16 4.08
C THR A 26 -0.77 2.89 4.32
N ASP A 27 -0.48 1.74 4.93
CA ASP A 27 0.86 1.29 5.36
C ASP A 27 1.77 0.97 4.14
N GLY A 28 1.79 1.84 3.15
CA GLY A 28 2.44 1.61 1.86
C GLY A 28 2.71 2.87 1.06
N ASP A 29 2.34 4.06 1.54
CA ASP A 29 2.68 5.30 0.82
C ASP A 29 4.20 5.52 0.83
N VAL A 30 4.81 5.50 -0.36
CA VAL A 30 6.22 5.80 -0.59
C VAL A 30 6.38 7.25 -1.02
N VAL A 31 7.47 7.88 -0.61
CA VAL A 31 7.79 9.24 -1.06
C VAL A 31 8.52 9.13 -2.40
N CYS A 32 8.01 9.82 -3.42
CA CYS A 32 8.69 9.92 -4.69
C CYS A 32 9.96 10.76 -4.55
N GLU A 33 11.11 10.17 -4.83
CA GLU A 33 12.41 10.84 -4.77
C GLU A 33 12.59 11.90 -5.88
N ALA A 34 11.77 11.85 -6.93
CA ALA A 34 11.84 12.80 -8.04
C ALA A 34 11.06 14.11 -7.79
N CYS A 35 9.92 14.06 -7.10
CA CYS A 35 9.08 15.24 -6.87
C CYS A 35 8.72 15.50 -5.40
N GLY A 36 8.98 14.54 -4.49
CA GLY A 36 8.63 14.63 -3.07
C GLY A 36 7.17 14.30 -2.74
N ALA A 37 6.34 13.96 -3.72
CA ALA A 37 4.96 13.58 -3.46
C ALA A 37 4.87 12.22 -2.76
N ARG A 38 3.99 12.13 -1.76
CA ARG A 38 3.63 10.86 -1.11
C ARG A 38 2.63 10.13 -2.01
N VAL A 39 3.03 9.01 -2.58
CA VAL A 39 2.25 8.23 -3.55
C VAL A 39 2.24 6.75 -3.19
N GLN A 40 1.29 6.03 -3.75
CA GLN A 40 1.23 4.57 -3.62
C GLN A 40 2.37 3.90 -4.42
N PRO A 41 2.83 2.70 -4.01
CA PRO A 41 3.91 2.01 -4.69
C PRO A 41 3.39 1.54 -6.05
N ALA A 42 3.87 2.18 -7.11
CA ALA A 42 3.48 1.93 -8.48
C ALA A 42 4.72 1.91 -9.38
N LYS A 43 4.58 1.49 -10.64
CA LYS A 43 5.68 1.56 -11.62
C LYS A 43 6.05 3.00 -11.99
N LEU A 44 5.08 3.92 -11.92
CA LEU A 44 5.25 5.35 -12.16
C LEU A 44 4.57 6.15 -11.05
N CYS A 45 5.17 7.27 -10.68
CA CYS A 45 4.57 8.23 -9.77
C CYS A 45 3.36 8.91 -10.43
N SER A 46 2.19 8.87 -9.78
CA SER A 46 0.95 9.46 -10.33
C SER A 46 0.98 11.00 -10.44
N GLU A 47 1.90 11.67 -9.74
CA GLU A 47 2.00 13.14 -9.73
C GLU A 47 2.99 13.66 -10.78
N CYS A 48 4.19 13.07 -10.85
CA CYS A 48 5.26 13.55 -11.73
C CYS A 48 5.58 12.62 -12.90
N SER A 49 4.88 11.48 -13.03
CA SER A 49 5.13 10.45 -14.05
C SER A 49 6.57 9.92 -14.08
N SER A 50 7.34 10.05 -12.99
CA SER A 50 8.68 9.47 -12.90
C SER A 50 8.59 7.97 -12.60
N PRO A 51 9.39 7.12 -13.25
CA PRO A 51 9.38 5.68 -13.00
C PRO A 51 9.90 5.40 -11.59
N MET A 52 9.05 4.82 -10.75
CA MET A 52 9.46 4.38 -9.41
C MET A 52 10.03 2.99 -9.56
N LYS A 53 11.36 2.92 -9.52
CA LYS A 53 12.15 1.72 -9.79
C LYS A 53 12.00 0.74 -8.64
N GLN A 54 10.97 -0.11 -8.70
CA GLN A 54 10.94 -1.34 -7.90
C GLN A 54 11.90 -2.34 -8.55
N GLU A 55 13.19 -2.11 -8.33
CA GLU A 55 14.27 -2.96 -8.83
C GLU A 55 14.27 -4.24 -8.00
N HIS A 56 13.80 -5.34 -8.57
CA HIS A 56 14.07 -6.66 -8.00
C HIS A 56 15.47 -7.05 -8.43
N ARG A 57 16.32 -7.46 -7.50
CA ARG A 57 17.69 -7.89 -7.81
C ARG A 57 17.87 -9.35 -7.47
N CYS A 58 18.67 -10.03 -8.29
CA CYS A 58 19.05 -11.40 -8.06
C CYS A 58 19.86 -11.53 -6.76
N SER A 59 19.41 -12.39 -5.84
CA SER A 59 20.11 -12.65 -4.58
C SER A 59 21.47 -13.33 -4.75
N GLN A 60 21.76 -13.90 -5.93
CA GLN A 60 23.03 -14.58 -6.21
C GLN A 60 24.02 -13.69 -6.99
N CYS A 61 23.59 -13.04 -8.07
CA CYS A 61 24.48 -12.24 -8.93
C CYS A 61 24.24 -10.73 -8.86
N GLY A 62 23.17 -10.26 -8.22
CA GLY A 62 22.84 -8.84 -8.13
C GLY A 62 22.20 -8.23 -9.39
N ALA A 63 22.00 -9.01 -10.46
CA ALA A 63 21.36 -8.52 -11.68
C ALA A 63 19.92 -8.03 -11.43
N GLU A 64 19.52 -6.95 -12.12
CA GLU A 64 18.13 -6.48 -12.10
C GLU A 64 17.25 -7.51 -12.82
N ILE A 65 16.27 -8.04 -12.10
CA ILE A 65 15.33 -9.04 -12.56
C ILE A 65 13.91 -8.46 -12.55
N ALA A 66 13.05 -8.95 -13.43
CA ALA A 66 11.65 -8.55 -13.42
C ALA A 66 10.91 -9.16 -12.20
N PRO A 67 9.91 -8.46 -11.64
CA PRO A 67 9.04 -9.04 -10.61
C PRO A 67 8.34 -10.30 -11.15
N GLY A 68 8.42 -11.40 -10.41
CA GLY A 68 7.74 -12.66 -10.75
C GLY A 68 8.54 -13.63 -11.61
N VAL A 69 9.84 -13.38 -11.86
CA VAL A 69 10.70 -14.41 -12.49
C VAL A 69 11.00 -15.52 -11.49
N ARG A 70 10.91 -16.78 -11.94
CA ARG A 70 11.25 -17.96 -11.12
C ARG A 70 12.75 -18.26 -11.12
N PHE A 71 13.44 -17.78 -12.15
CA PHE A 71 14.87 -17.97 -12.36
C PHE A 71 15.47 -16.69 -12.92
N CYS A 72 16.69 -16.37 -12.50
CA CYS A 72 17.43 -15.23 -13.02
C CYS A 72 17.90 -15.51 -14.46
N PRO A 73 17.60 -14.64 -15.44
CA PRO A 73 18.04 -14.82 -16.83
C PRO A 73 19.56 -14.68 -17.01
N GLU A 74 20.24 -14.03 -16.07
CA GLU A 74 21.69 -13.79 -16.14
C GLU A 74 22.50 -14.96 -15.56
N CYS A 75 22.06 -15.55 -14.43
CA CYS A 75 22.84 -16.56 -13.72
C CYS A 75 22.13 -17.91 -13.52
N GLY A 76 20.84 -18.02 -13.84
CA GLY A 76 20.06 -19.25 -13.66
C GLY A 76 19.65 -19.56 -12.21
N ALA A 77 20.02 -18.71 -11.24
CA ALA A 77 19.61 -18.88 -9.85
C ALA A 77 18.09 -18.81 -9.70
N LYS A 78 17.54 -19.57 -8.74
CA LYS A 78 16.11 -19.52 -8.41
C LYS A 78 15.80 -18.22 -7.66
N GLN A 79 14.81 -17.46 -8.14
CA GLN A 79 14.42 -16.15 -7.63
C GLN A 79 13.09 -16.17 -6.88
#